data_AF-A0A3R7YI00-F1
#
_entry.id   AF-A0A3R7YI00-F1
#
_cell.length_a   1.000
_cell.length_b   1.000
_cell.length_c   1.000
_cell.angle_alpha   90.00
_cell.angle_beta   90.00
_cell.angle_gamma   90.00
#
_symmetry.space_group_name_H-M   'P 1'
#
loop_
_entity.id
_entity.type
_entity.pdbx_description
1 polymer ?
#
loop_
_entity_poly.entity_id
_entity_poly.type
_entity_poly.pdbx_seq_one_letter_code
_entity_poly.pdbx_strand_id
1 'polypeptide(L)' 'MILSKPLTMTLHSIFQADVYILTVAEGGREKPIFEGYCPQFYLYTINITGSIKFSSETKETGTKMILPGDR' A
#
# COMPACT_ATOMS: atom_id res chain seq x y z
N MET A 1 14.12 13.86 1.86
CA MET A 1 14.07 15.32 1.58
C MET A 1 14.18 15.51 0.08
N ILE A 2 13.36 16.36 -0.52
CA ILE A 2 13.36 16.63 -1.97
C ILE A 2 13.58 18.14 -2.15
N LEU A 3 14.41 18.53 -3.12
CA LEU A 3 14.54 19.92 -3.55
C LEU A 3 13.63 20.13 -4.78
N SER A 4 12.77 21.14 -4.74
CA SER A 4 11.88 21.50 -5.84
C SER A 4 11.87 23.01 -6.07
N LYS A 5 11.48 23.43 -7.27
CA LYS A 5 11.21 24.84 -7.56
C LYS A 5 10.09 25.32 -6.63
N PRO A 6 10.17 26.56 -6.08
CA PRO A 6 9.11 27.08 -5.23
C PRO A 6 7.75 26.99 -5.91
N LEU A 7 6.73 26.57 -5.14
CA LEU A 7 5.32 26.44 -5.55
C LEU A 7 5.01 25.39 -6.63
N THR A 8 5.93 24.46 -6.95
CA THR A 8 5.65 23.40 -7.94
C THR A 8 5.25 22.06 -7.34
N MET A 9 5.32 21.91 -6.02
CA MET A 9 5.00 20.65 -5.35
C MET A 9 4.37 20.91 -3.99
N THR A 10 3.34 20.13 -3.68
CA THR A 10 2.64 20.10 -2.39
C THR A 10 2.85 18.74 -1.73
N LEU A 11 2.93 18.73 -0.40
CA LEU A 11 3.03 17.49 0.36
C LEU A 11 1.64 16.91 0.60
N HIS A 12 1.50 15.60 0.41
CA HIS A 12 0.27 14.86 0.63
C HIS A 12 0.52 13.69 1.57
N SER A 13 -0.41 13.46 2.49
CA SER A 13 -0.35 12.35 3.45
C SER A 13 -1.39 11.26 3.16
N ILE A 14 -2.33 11.53 2.24
CA ILE A 14 -3.43 10.64 1.86
C ILE A 14 -3.48 10.60 0.35
N PHE A 15 -3.51 9.40 -0.22
CA PHE A 15 -3.62 9.17 -1.66
C PHE A 15 -4.33 7.85 -1.92
N GLN A 16 -4.82 7.69 -3.15
CA GLN A 16 -5.33 6.42 -3.65
C GLN A 16 -4.32 5.83 -4.65
N ALA A 17 -4.11 4.53 -4.60
CA ALA A 17 -3.23 3.81 -5.51
C ALA A 17 -3.77 2.40 -5.76
N ASP A 18 -3.50 1.88 -6.95
CA ASP A 18 -3.65 0.47 -7.26
C ASP A 18 -2.33 -0.23 -6.95
N VAL A 19 -2.37 -1.32 -6.19
CA VAL A 19 -1.16 -1.97 -5.67
C VAL A 19 -1.24 -3.46 -5.92
N TYR A 20 -0.21 -4.01 -6.54
CA TYR A 20 -0.04 -5.45 -6.67
C TYR A 20 0.67 -6.01 -5.43
N ILE A 21 0.10 -7.04 -4.82
CA ILE A 21 0.74 -7.73 -3.70
C ILE A 21 1.58 -8.88 -4.23
N LEU A 22 2.88 -8.85 -3.98
CA LEU A 22 3.82 -9.89 -4.42
C LEU A 22 3.44 -11.27 -3.85
N THR A 23 3.56 -12.29 -4.69
CA THR A 23 3.42 -13.70 -4.34
C THR A 23 4.64 -14.22 -3.58
N VAL A 24 4.53 -15.40 -2.97
CA VAL A 24 5.66 -16.06 -2.28
C VAL A 24 6.83 -16.34 -3.23
N ALA A 25 6.54 -16.72 -4.49
CA ALA A 25 7.56 -16.99 -5.50
C ALA A 25 8.39 -15.73 -5.85
N GLU A 26 7.79 -14.55 -5.69
CA GLU A 26 8.42 -13.24 -5.91
C GLU A 26 9.10 -12.70 -4.63
N GLY A 27 9.15 -13.49 -3.55
CA GLY A 27 9.68 -13.07 -2.25
C GLY A 27 8.72 -12.20 -1.43
N GLY A 28 7.43 -12.23 -1.77
CA GLY A 28 6.37 -11.54 -1.07
C GLY A 28 5.92 -12.24 0.22
N ARG A 29 4.69 -11.94 0.63
CA ARG A 29 4.12 -12.51 1.87
C ARG A 29 3.56 -13.90 1.62
N GLU A 30 3.69 -14.78 2.62
CA GLU A 30 2.98 -16.06 2.65
C GLU A 30 1.55 -15.92 3.18
N LYS A 31 1.36 -15.03 4.17
CA LYS A 31 0.06 -14.85 4.84
C LYS A 31 -0.72 -13.65 4.29
N PRO A 32 -2.07 -13.74 4.28
CA PRO A 32 -2.94 -12.62 3.89
C PRO A 32 -2.70 -11.35 4.69
N ILE A 33 -3.19 -10.23 4.13
CA ILE A 33 -3.21 -8.92 4.76
C ILE A 33 -4.65 -8.61 5.18
N PHE A 34 -4.83 -8.08 6.39
CA PHE A 34 -6.12 -7.71 6.98
C PHE A 34 -6.20 -6.20 7.24
N GLU A 35 -7.41 -5.73 7.53
CA GLU A 35 -7.64 -4.33 7.92
C GLU A 35 -6.81 -3.95 9.15
N GLY A 36 -6.27 -2.74 9.16
CA GLY A 36 -5.32 -2.28 10.18
C GLY A 36 -3.85 -2.63 9.89
N TYR A 37 -3.55 -3.20 8.72
CA TYR A 37 -2.16 -3.36 8.29
C TYR A 37 -1.46 -2.00 8.09
N CYS A 38 -0.31 -1.83 8.74
CA CYS A 38 0.48 -0.61 8.74
C CYS A 38 1.90 -0.85 8.19
N PRO A 39 2.07 -0.98 6.86
CA PRO A 39 3.38 -1.17 6.26
C PRO A 39 4.20 0.13 6.19
N GLN A 40 5.47 -0.03 5.83
CA GLN A 40 6.32 1.07 5.39
C GLN A 40 6.18 1.24 3.87
N PHE A 41 5.87 2.46 3.45
CA PHE A 41 5.85 2.86 2.05
C PHE A 41 7.20 3.47 1.70
N TYR A 42 7.85 2.90 0.69
CA TYR A 42 9.03 3.49 0.10
C TYR A 42 8.63 4.44 -1.01
N LEU A 43 8.87 5.73 -0.80
CA LEU A 43 8.62 6.79 -1.78
C LEU A 43 9.95 7.46 -2.08
N TYR A 44 10.52 7.21 -3.26
CA TYR A 44 11.84 7.72 -3.67
C TYR A 44 12.98 7.35 -2.71
N THR A 45 13.26 8.19 -1.71
CA THR A 45 14.38 8.02 -0.78
C THR A 45 13.93 7.97 0.68
N ILE A 46 12.61 7.95 0.92
CA ILE A 46 12.03 7.96 2.27
C ILE A 46 11.19 6.73 2.50
N ASN A 47 11.30 6.18 3.71
CA ASN A 47 10.41 5.17 4.26
C ASN A 47 9.42 5.86 5.19
N ILE A 48 8.13 5.72 4.93
CA ILE A 48 7.07 6.29 5.76
C ILE A 48 6.11 5.17 6.15
N THR A 49 5.87 5.00 7.46
CA THR A 49 4.80 4.11 7.92
C THR A 49 3.43 4.72 7.60
N GLY A 50 2.54 3.95 7.00
CA GLY A 50 1.17 4.39 6.69
C GLY A 50 0.15 3.30 7.00
N SER A 51 -1.10 3.69 7.19
CA SER A 51 -2.23 2.76 7.30
C SER A 51 -2.91 2.60 5.96
N ILE A 52 -3.42 1.39 5.68
CA ILE A 52 -4.15 1.12 4.44
C ILE A 52 -5.64 0.99 4.74
N LYS A 53 -6.46 1.63 3.91
CA LYS A 53 -7.91 1.39 3.83
C LYS A 53 -8.21 0.73 2.50
N PHE A 54 -8.76 -0.49 2.55
CA PHE A 54 -9.08 -1.24 1.34
C PHE A 54 -10.40 -0.77 0.74
N SER A 55 -10.40 -0.45 -0.54
CA SER A 55 -11.60 -0.10 -1.33
C SER A 55 -12.24 -1.33 -1.99
N SER A 56 -11.46 -2.40 -2.23
CA SER A 56 -11.92 -3.58 -2.96
C SER A 56 -12.69 -4.54 -2.04
N GLU A 57 -13.98 -4.69 -2.30
CA GLU A 57 -14.78 -5.82 -1.85
C GLU A 57 -14.38 -7.08 -2.65
N THR A 58 -13.26 -7.72 -2.28
CA THR A 58 -12.89 -8.98 -2.90
C THR A 58 -13.75 -10.11 -2.32
N LYS A 59 -14.80 -10.41 -3.09
CA LYS A 59 -15.59 -11.65 -3.22
C LYS A 59 -15.40 -12.73 -2.13
N GLU A 60 -16.53 -13.02 -1.46
CA GLU A 60 -17.03 -14.31 -0.96
C GLU A 60 -17.18 -14.53 0.56
N THR A 61 -16.50 -13.82 1.46
CA THR A 61 -16.65 -14.19 2.89
C THR A 61 -16.50 -13.06 3.90
N GLY A 62 -17.27 -11.96 3.77
CA GLY A 62 -17.56 -10.99 4.86
C GLY A 62 -16.38 -10.30 5.57
N THR A 63 -15.15 -10.65 5.23
CA THR A 63 -13.90 -10.27 5.89
C THR A 63 -13.02 -9.64 4.83
N LYS A 64 -12.72 -8.35 5.01
CA LYS A 64 -11.88 -7.59 4.08
C LYS A 64 -10.43 -8.04 4.24
N MET A 65 -9.98 -8.94 3.35
CA MET A 65 -8.61 -9.43 3.30
C MET A 65 -8.06 -9.38 1.88
N ILE A 66 -6.73 -9.25 1.77
CA ILE A 66 -6.00 -9.25 0.50
C ILE A 66 -5.02 -10.43 0.49
N LEU A 67 -5.03 -11.19 -0.59
CA LEU A 67 -4.13 -12.33 -0.79
C LEU A 67 -2.89 -11.93 -1.60
N PRO A 68 -1.75 -12.60 -1.38
CA PRO A 68 -0.60 -12.49 -2.27
C PRO A 68 -1.00 -12.84 -3.72
N GLY A 69 -0.72 -11.95 -4.67
CA GLY A 69 -1.10 -12.05 -6.08
C GLY A 69 -2.30 -11.20 -6.48
N ASP A 70 -3.02 -10.59 -5.53
CA ASP A 70 -4.14 -9.68 -5.82
C ASP A 70 -3.65 -8.28 -6.28
N ARG A 71 -4.53 -7.56 -7.01
CA ARG A 71 -4.35 -6.19 -7.49
C ARG A 71 -5.49 -5.28 -7.03
#